data_AF-A0A7W8NHU6-F1
#
_entry.id   AF-A0A7W8NHU6-F1
#
_cell.length_a   1.000
_cell.length_b   1.000
_cell.length_c   1.000
_cell.angle_alpha   90.00
_cell.angle_beta   90.00
_cell.angle_gamma   90.00
#
_symmetry.space_group_name_H-M   'P 1'
#
loop_
_entity.id
_entity.type
_entity.pdbx_description
1 polymer ?
#
loop_
_entity_poly.entity_id
_entity_poly.type
_entity_poly.pdbx_seq_one_letter_code
_entity_poly.pdbx_strand_id
1 'polypeptide(L)' 'MREDPAALAEMLARANVRIAPVTEVGEQAFSGTFEDQRPFLEAALRDNGA' A
#
# COMPACT_ATOMS: atom_id res chain seq x y z
N MET A 1 -8.97 -4.59 24.27
CA MET A 1 -9.20 -5.63 23.26
C MET A 1 -7.92 -5.73 22.46
N ARG A 2 -7.15 -6.84 22.58
CA ARG A 2 -6.00 -7.08 21.71
C ARG A 2 -6.55 -7.76 20.47
N GLU A 3 -6.53 -7.08 19.33
CA GLU A 3 -6.94 -7.68 18.07
C GLU A 3 -5.98 -8.82 17.73
N ASP A 4 -6.53 -10.01 17.48
CA ASP A 4 -5.75 -11.17 17.04
C ASP A 4 -5.44 -10.99 15.54
N PRO A 5 -4.16 -10.83 15.16
CA PRO A 5 -3.78 -10.66 13.76
C PRO A 5 -4.25 -11.81 12.86
N ALA A 6 -4.36 -13.03 13.41
CA ALA A 6 -4.84 -14.19 12.67
C ALA A 6 -6.35 -14.09 12.38
N ALA A 7 -7.13 -13.62 13.35
CA ALA A 7 -8.58 -13.42 13.18
C ALA A 7 -8.89 -12.33 12.14
N LEU A 8 -8.09 -11.25 12.14
CA LEU A 8 -8.22 -10.19 11.12
C LEU A 8 -7.89 -10.72 9.72
N ALA A 9 -6.82 -11.52 9.57
CA ALA A 9 -6.46 -12.12 8.29
C ALA A 9 -7.56 -13.07 7.77
N GLU A 10 -8.15 -13.89 8.65
CA GLU A 10 -9.26 -14.79 8.31
C GLU A 10 -10.51 -14.01 7.87
N MET A 11 -10.85 -12.92 8.57
CA MET A 11 -11.97 -12.05 8.19
C MET A 11 -11.75 -11.39 6.82
N LEU A 12 -10.57 -10.82 6.58
CA LEU A 12 -10.24 -10.16 5.31
C LEU A 12 -10.30 -11.14 4.12
N ALA A 13 -9.76 -12.35 4.31
CA ALA A 13 -9.81 -13.41 3.32
C ALA A 13 -11.25 -13.82 2.98
N ARG A 14 -12.12 -13.96 3.99
CA ARG A 14 -13.54 -14.28 3.80
C ARG A 14 -14.33 -13.15 3.15
N ALA A 15 -13.98 -11.90 3.45
CA ALA A 15 -14.66 -10.74 2.90
C ALA A 15 -14.29 -10.43 1.44
N ASN A 16 -13.36 -11.19 0.84
CA ASN A 16 -12.78 -10.90 -0.48
C ASN A 16 -12.22 -9.47 -0.57
N VAL A 17 -11.75 -8.93 0.56
CA VAL A 17 -11.17 -7.59 0.65
C VAL A 17 -9.68 -7.71 0.41
N ARG A 18 -9.18 -7.02 -0.61
CA ARG A 18 -7.75 -6.82 -0.82
C ARG A 18 -7.35 -5.47 -0.26
N ILE A 19 -6.36 -5.46 0.63
CA ILE A 19 -5.68 -4.23 1.03
C ILE A 19 -4.69 -3.88 -0.09
N ALA A 20 -4.87 -2.74 -0.74
CA ALA A 20 -3.93 -2.25 -1.75
C ALA A 20 -2.61 -1.83 -1.07
N PRO A 21 -1.45 -2.10 -1.69
CA PRO A 21 -0.18 -1.64 -1.14
C PRO A 21 -0.16 -0.11 -1.08
N VAL A 22 0.36 0.42 0.03
CA VAL A 22 0.70 1.84 0.20
C VAL A 22 2.22 1.98 0.11
N THR A 23 2.69 2.88 -0.74
CA THR A 23 4.12 3.18 -0.92
C THR A 23 4.38 4.62 -0.50
N GLU A 24 5.38 4.83 0.36
CA GLU A 24 5.80 6.17 0.81
C GLU A 24 7.15 6.53 0.20
N VAL A 25 7.26 7.74 -0.37
CA VAL A 25 8.50 8.31 -0.91
C VAL A 25 8.62 9.74 -0.40
N GLY A 26 9.56 9.97 0.53
CA GLY A 26 9.63 11.24 1.25
C GLY A 26 8.34 11.50 2.02
N GLU A 27 7.67 12.62 1.72
CA GLU A 27 6.37 13.00 2.32
C GLU A 27 5.15 12.60 1.45
N GLN A 28 5.37 11.90 0.32
CA GLN A 28 4.31 11.50 -0.60
C GLN A 28 3.90 10.04 -0.35
N ALA A 29 2.58 9.78 -0.36
CA ALA A 29 2.01 8.45 -0.21
C ALA A 29 1.19 8.07 -1.45
N PHE A 30 1.42 6.85 -1.96
CA PHE A 30 0.75 6.30 -3.13
C PHE A 30 -0.02 5.04 -2.74
N SER A 31 -1.21 4.85 -3.29
CA SER A 31 -2.04 3.66 -3.07
C SER A 31 -2.62 3.13 -4.38
N GLY A 32 -2.93 1.85 -4.43
CA GLY A 32 -3.44 1.19 -5.65
C GLY A 32 -2.55 0.02 -6.05
N THR A 33 -2.67 -0.49 -7.28
CA THR A 33 -1.74 -1.52 -7.76
C THR A 33 -0.37 -0.92 -8.08
N PHE A 34 0.66 -1.76 -8.24
CA PHE A 34 1.98 -1.26 -8.67
C PHE A 34 1.91 -0.56 -10.03
N GLU A 35 1.09 -1.07 -10.96
CA GLU A 35 0.93 -0.50 -12.30
C GLU A 35 0.34 0.91 -12.24
N ASP A 36 -0.63 1.13 -11.35
CA ASP A 36 -1.23 2.44 -11.10
C ASP A 36 -0.22 3.40 -10.45
N GLN A 37 0.62 2.88 -9.54
CA GLN A 37 1.57 3.69 -8.78
C GLN A 37 2.82 4.06 -9.59
N ARG A 38 3.27 3.19 -10.50
CA ARG A 38 4.55 3.32 -11.22
C ARG A 38 4.84 4.73 -11.78
N PRO A 39 3.96 5.39 -12.55
CA PRO A 39 4.28 6.70 -13.13
C PRO A 39 4.53 7.78 -12.06
N PHE A 40 3.86 7.70 -10.91
CA PHE A 40 4.03 8.64 -9.81
C PHE A 40 5.26 8.33 -8.97
N LEU A 41 5.56 7.05 -8.76
CA LEU A 41 6.77 6.60 -8.09
C LEU A 41 8.02 7.05 -8.85
N GLU A 42 8.04 6.91 -10.18
CA GLU A 42 9.16 7.37 -11.00
C GLU A 42 9.39 8.89 -10.90
N ALA A 43 8.32 9.68 -10.80
CA ALA A 43 8.43 11.12 -10.58
C ALA A 43 8.95 11.43 -9.16
N ALA A 44 8.34 10.84 -8.13
CA ALA A 44 8.71 11.07 -6.74
C ALA A 44 10.16 10.64 -6.45
N LEU A 45 10.64 9.55 -7.04
CA LEU A 45 12.03 9.10 -6.90
C LEU A 45 13.02 10.08 -7.52
N ARG A 46 12.73 10.61 -8.72
CA ARG A 46 13.56 11.66 -9.35
C ARG A 46 13.66 12.91 -8.49
N ASP A 47 12.53 13.36 -7.94
CA ASP A 47 12.48 14.55 -7.09
C ASP A 47 13.22 14.35 -5.75
N ASN A 48 13.32 13.10 -5.28
CA ASN A 48 14.07 12.73 -4.08
C ASN A 48 15.54 12.35 -4.36
N GLY A 49 16.01 12.44 -5.61
CA GLY A 49 17.39 12.15 -5.97
C GLY A 49 17.81 10.68 -5.85
N ALA A 50 16.85 9.76 -5.95
CA ALA A 50 17.05 8.30 -5.92
C ALA A 50 17.37 7.71 -7.30
#